data_AF-A0A934WS27-F1
#
_entry.id   AF-A0A934WS27-F1
#
_cell.length_a   1.000
_cell.length_b   1.000
_cell.length_c   1.000
_cell.angle_alpha   90.00
_cell.angle_beta   90.00
_cell.angle_gamma   90.00
#
_symmetry.space_group_name_H-M   'P 1'
#
loop_
_entity.id
_entity.type
_entity.pdbx_description
1 polymer ?
#
loop_
_entity_poly.entity_id
_entity_poly.type
_entity_poly.pdbx_seq_one_letter_code
_entity_poly.pdbx_strand_id
1 'polypeptide(L)'
;MAFGVKVKTVKTSNKYTIESFYEAIKDKKFTAGEPSLTKHGLVYVITFPALDSRNQVWIMRTGFGQESNKFQVQKQEQAGMGNMMSNAALDGLTKGWAGVGKVFGSNAKECEKLVEVTAQELNALGL
;
A
#
# COMPACT_ATOMS: atom_id res chain seq x y z
N MET A 1 12.23 16.88 0.17
CA MET A 1 10.80 17.12 0.40
C MET A 1 10.14 15.78 0.69
N ALA A 2 9.75 15.50 1.94
CA ALA A 2 8.97 14.29 2.22
C ALA A 2 7.54 14.55 1.74
N PHE A 3 7.20 14.03 0.56
CA PHE A 3 5.80 13.97 0.13
C PHE A 3 5.05 13.20 1.22
N GLY A 4 4.06 13.85 1.84
CA GLY A 4 3.25 13.30 2.93
C GLY A 4 2.42 12.12 2.46
N VAL A 5 3.05 10.97 2.27
CA VAL A 5 2.38 9.71 2.00
C VAL A 5 1.65 9.35 3.30
N LYS A 6 0.32 9.27 3.25
CA LYS A 6 -0.48 8.79 4.38
C LYS A 6 -0.06 7.35 4.69
N VAL A 7 0.49 7.15 5.89
CA VAL A 7 0.86 5.84 6.44
C VAL A 7 0.10 5.64 7.75
N LYS A 8 -0.46 4.45 7.95
CA LYS A 8 -1.13 4.02 9.18
C LYS A 8 -0.56 2.69 9.63
N THR A 9 -0.19 2.60 10.90
CA THR A 9 0.28 1.35 11.48
C THR A 9 -0.89 0.62 12.14
N VAL A 10 -1.04 -0.65 11.80
CA VAL A 10 -1.97 -1.60 12.42
C VAL A 10 -1.14 -2.58 13.24
N LYS A 11 -1.63 -2.90 14.45
CA LYS A 11 -1.01 -3.93 15.29
C LYS A 11 -1.98 -5.08 15.45
N THR A 12 -1.48 -6.29 15.22
CA THR A 12 -2.21 -7.52 15.47
C THR A 12 -1.78 -8.12 16.82
N SER A 13 -2.66 -8.93 17.40
CA SER A 13 -2.38 -9.73 18.59
C SER A 13 -1.36 -10.82 18.28
N ASN A 14 -1.53 -11.49 17.15
CA ASN A 14 -0.62 -12.54 16.68
C ASN A 14 0.46 -11.97 15.75
N LYS A 15 1.55 -12.73 15.59
CA LYS A 15 2.57 -12.44 14.56
C LYS A 15 2.21 -13.18 13.28
N TYR A 16 2.41 -12.53 12.15
CA TYR A 16 2.18 -13.11 10.83
C TYR A 16 3.34 -12.82 9.88
N THR A 17 3.60 -13.75 8.95
CA THR A 17 4.25 -13.42 7.68
C THR A 17 3.31 -12.61 6.80
N ILE A 18 3.81 -11.98 5.73
CA ILE A 18 2.91 -11.25 4.82
C ILE A 18 1.92 -12.18 4.11
N GLU A 19 2.34 -13.42 3.83
CA GLU A 19 1.51 -14.45 3.20
C GLU A 19 0.42 -14.94 4.14
N SER A 20 0.77 -15.30 5.38
CA SER A 20 -0.21 -15.76 6.37
C SER A 20 -1.17 -14.63 6.75
N PHE A 21 -0.70 -13.38 6.80
CA PHE A 21 -1.56 -12.23 7.02
C PHE A 21 -2.54 -12.03 5.87
N TYR A 22 -2.08 -12.18 4.62
CA TYR A 22 -2.97 -12.18 3.45
C TYR A 22 -4.05 -13.26 3.55
N GLU A 23 -3.68 -14.49 3.92
CA GLU A 23 -4.65 -15.57 4.08
C GLU A 23 -5.69 -15.29 5.17
N ALA A 24 -5.32 -14.59 6.24
CA ALA A 24 -6.24 -14.20 7.30
C ALA A 24 -7.26 -13.12 6.85
N ILE A 25 -6.91 -12.31 5.84
CA ILE A 25 -7.73 -11.17 5.40
C ILE A 25 -8.35 -11.34 4.01
N LYS A 26 -7.92 -12.30 3.18
CA LYS A 26 -8.31 -12.39 1.76
C LYS A 26 -9.82 -12.53 1.54
N ASP A 27 -10.51 -13.20 2.46
CA ASP A 27 -11.96 -13.44 2.39
C ASP A 27 -12.78 -12.34 3.10
N LYS A 28 -12.13 -11.27 3.58
CA LYS A 28 -12.80 -10.14 4.24
C LYS A 28 -13.14 -9.06 3.23
N LYS A 29 -14.31 -8.44 3.40
CA LYS A 29 -14.73 -7.30 2.59
C LYS A 29 -14.08 -6.03 3.13
N PHE A 30 -13.26 -5.40 2.30
CA PHE A 30 -12.69 -4.09 2.57
C PHE A 30 -13.31 -3.05 1.64
N THR A 31 -13.46 -1.82 2.14
CA THR A 31 -13.89 -0.69 1.32
C THR A 31 -12.89 -0.38 0.20
N ALA A 32 -11.60 -0.69 0.40
CA ALA A 32 -10.56 -0.55 -0.62
C ALA A 32 -10.63 -1.60 -1.75
N GLY A 33 -11.54 -2.58 -1.67
CA GLY A 33 -11.67 -3.66 -2.63
C GLY A 33 -11.02 -4.96 -2.18
N GLU A 34 -10.83 -5.90 -3.11
CA GLU A 34 -10.28 -7.22 -2.78
C GLU A 34 -8.74 -7.16 -2.64
N PRO A 35 -8.18 -7.61 -1.51
CA PRO A 35 -6.73 -7.66 -1.35
C PRO A 35 -6.14 -8.74 -2.28
N SER A 36 -4.90 -8.51 -2.71
CA SER A 36 -4.11 -9.46 -3.51
C SER A 36 -2.67 -9.49 -3.03
N LEU A 37 -2.04 -10.67 -3.05
CA LEU A 37 -0.62 -10.81 -2.75
C LEU A 37 0.20 -10.52 -4.03
N THR A 38 0.94 -9.42 -4.02
CA THR A 38 1.68 -8.94 -5.19
C THR A 38 3.18 -8.95 -4.93
N LYS A 39 3.94 -9.50 -5.88
CA LYS A 39 5.41 -9.43 -5.86
C LYS A 39 5.87 -8.06 -6.36
N HIS A 40 6.61 -7.33 -5.53
CA HIS A 40 7.20 -6.03 -5.87
C HIS A 40 8.70 -6.05 -5.55
N GLY A 41 9.54 -6.06 -6.58
CA GLY A 41 10.97 -6.32 -6.43
C GLY A 41 11.23 -7.72 -5.86
N LEU A 42 11.95 -7.78 -4.73
CA LEU A 42 12.30 -9.03 -4.03
C LEU A 42 11.35 -9.37 -2.88
N VAL A 43 10.32 -8.55 -2.64
CA VAL A 43 9.38 -8.73 -1.52
C VAL A 43 7.96 -8.96 -2.01
N TYR A 44 7.15 -9.58 -1.15
CA TYR A 44 5.69 -9.63 -1.33
C TYR A 44 5.04 -8.55 -0.48
N VAL A 45 4.06 -7.88 -1.07
CA VAL A 45 3.19 -6.89 -0.44
C VAL A 45 1.74 -7.26 -0.70
N ILE A 46 0.84 -6.88 0.20
CA ILE A 46 -0.59 -7.00 -0.06
C ILE A 46 -1.04 -5.70 -0.70
N THR A 47 -1.80 -5.80 -1.78
CA THR A 47 -2.25 -4.65 -2.55
C THR A 47 -3.75 -4.71 -2.74
N PHE A 48 -4.40 -3.56 -2.71
CA PHE A 48 -5.78 -3.39 -3.15
C PHE A 48 -5.82 -2.91 -4.61
N PRO A 49 -6.98 -2.96 -5.30
CA PRO A 49 -7.13 -2.38 -6.62
C PRO A 49 -6.57 -0.94 -6.68
N ALA A 50 -5.78 -0.66 -7.71
CA ALA A 50 -5.21 0.67 -7.91
C ALA A 50 -6.27 1.63 -8.46
N LEU A 51 -6.33 2.85 -7.93
CA LEU A 51 -7.17 3.92 -8.50
C LEU A 51 -6.53 4.49 -9.78
N ASP A 52 -5.20 4.54 -9.80
CA ASP A 52 -4.35 4.87 -10.94
C ASP A 52 -2.91 4.43 -10.66
N SER A 53 -1.98 4.68 -11.60
CA SER A 53 -0.58 4.26 -11.52
C SER A 53 0.18 4.79 -10.29
N ARG A 54 -0.30 5.85 -9.63
CA ARG A 54 0.36 6.49 -8.48
C ARG A 54 -0.42 6.36 -7.18
N ASN A 55 -1.60 5.74 -7.21
CA ASN A 55 -2.55 5.71 -6.10
C ASN A 55 -3.09 4.29 -5.90
N GLN A 56 -2.35 3.49 -5.15
CA GLN A 56 -2.74 2.16 -4.70
C GLN A 56 -2.54 2.02 -3.19
N VAL A 57 -3.47 1.35 -2.51
CA VAL A 57 -3.30 1.02 -1.09
C VAL A 57 -2.48 -0.26 -0.98
N TRP A 58 -1.40 -0.19 -0.22
CA TRP A 58 -0.53 -1.32 0.11
C TRP A 58 -0.61 -1.62 1.59
N ILE A 59 -0.43 -2.90 1.93
CA ILE A 59 -0.07 -3.34 3.28
C ILE A 59 1.29 -4.02 3.22
N MET A 60 2.19 -3.54 4.07
CA MET A 60 3.52 -4.12 4.23
C MET A 60 3.78 -4.52 5.67
N ARG A 61 4.55 -5.59 5.84
CA ARG A 61 5.07 -5.96 7.15
C ARG A 61 6.11 -4.93 7.59
N THR A 62 6.09 -4.58 8.88
CA THR A 62 7.13 -3.74 9.49
C THR A 62 7.83 -4.44 10.63
N GLY A 63 9.13 -4.24 10.79
CA GLY A 63 9.94 -4.89 11.82
C GLY A 63 10.93 -5.92 11.27
N PHE A 64 11.83 -6.35 12.15
CA PHE A 64 12.91 -7.29 11.83
C PHE A 64 12.41 -8.75 11.93
N GLY A 65 12.88 -9.62 11.03
CA GLY A 65 12.50 -11.04 10.98
C GLY A 65 11.45 -11.36 9.91
N GLN A 66 11.04 -12.63 9.81
CA GLN A 66 10.07 -13.10 8.82
C GLN A 66 8.60 -12.90 9.24
N GLU A 67 8.35 -12.72 10.54
CA GLU A 67 7.02 -12.50 11.10
C GLU A 67 6.98 -11.17 11.84
N SER A 68 5.81 -10.52 11.84
CA SER A 68 5.58 -9.33 12.63
C SER A 68 4.14 -9.26 13.09
N ASN A 69 3.93 -8.56 14.20
CA ASN A 69 2.61 -8.15 14.65
C ASN A 69 2.31 -6.67 14.31
N LYS A 70 3.15 -6.05 13.47
CA LYS A 70 3.00 -4.66 13.03
C LYS A 70 2.99 -4.57 11.51
N PHE A 71 1.91 -4.02 10.97
CA PHE A 71 1.72 -3.82 9.54
C PHE A 71 1.51 -2.34 9.26
N GLN A 72 2.01 -1.87 8.13
CA GLN A 72 1.77 -0.52 7.64
C GLN A 72 0.84 -0.57 6.46
N VAL A 73 -0.28 0.12 6.58
CA VAL A 73 -1.18 0.47 5.48
C VAL A 73 -0.73 1.82 4.94
N GLN A 74 -0.46 1.90 3.65
CA GLN A 74 0.05 3.13 3.05
C GLN A 74 -0.37 3.28 1.59
N LYS A 75 -0.41 4.52 1.14
CA LYS A 75 -0.54 4.84 -0.27
C LYS A 75 0.81 4.62 -0.97
N GLN A 76 0.81 3.97 -2.11
CA GLN A 76 1.98 3.78 -2.96
C GLN A 76 1.58 3.87 -4.43
N GLU A 77 2.58 3.87 -5.31
CA GLU A 77 2.36 3.64 -6.73
C GLU A 77 1.91 2.20 -6.99
N GLN A 78 1.42 1.93 -8.20
CA GLN A 78 0.94 0.59 -8.54
C GLN A 78 2.08 -0.44 -8.43
N ALA A 79 1.84 -1.50 -7.66
CA ALA A 79 2.78 -2.59 -7.46
C ALA A 79 2.98 -3.43 -8.73
N GLY A 80 3.98 -4.31 -8.70
CA GLY A 80 4.36 -5.17 -9.82
C GLY A 80 5.72 -4.82 -10.40
N MET A 81 6.39 -5.84 -10.95
CA MET A 81 7.75 -5.71 -11.48
C MET A 81 7.83 -4.81 -12.73
N GLY A 82 6.85 -4.93 -13.64
CA GLY A 82 6.76 -4.07 -14.83
C GLY A 82 6.54 -2.60 -14.48
N ASN A 83 5.68 -2.34 -13.49
CA ASN A 83 5.38 -0.99 -13.03
C ASN A 83 6.56 -0.34 -12.30
N MET A 84 7.38 -1.11 -11.59
CA MET A 84 8.61 -0.58 -10.98
C MET A 84 9.57 -0.01 -12.04
N MET A 85 9.75 -0.72 -13.16
CA MET A 85 10.60 -0.27 -14.27
C MET A 85 10.00 0.95 -14.98
N SER A 86 8.69 0.92 -15.25
CA SER A 86 7.98 2.04 -15.88
C SER A 86 7.96 3.29 -15.00
N ASN A 87 7.71 3.15 -13.69
CA ASN A 87 7.72 4.27 -12.74
C ASN A 87 9.11 4.85 -12.58
N ALA A 88 10.17 4.02 -12.53
CA ALA A 88 11.54 4.52 -12.49
C ALA A 88 11.89 5.35 -13.75
N ALA A 89 11.47 4.90 -14.94
CA ALA A 89 11.66 5.62 -16.19
C ALA A 89 10.84 6.93 -16.24
N LEU A 90 9.58 6.89 -15.79
CA LEU A 90 8.70 8.06 -15.70
C LEU A 90 9.18 9.07 -14.65
N ASP A 91 9.67 8.62 -13.49
CA ASP A 91 10.26 9.47 -12.44
C ASP A 91 11.54 10.13 -12.94
N GLY A 92 12.37 9.42 -13.71
CA GLY A 92 13.54 9.99 -14.39
C GLY A 92 13.17 11.08 -15.41
N LEU A 93 12.08 10.90 -16.16
CA LEU A 93 11.56 11.89 -17.12
C LEU A 93 10.92 13.10 -16.41
N THR A 94 10.12 12.84 -15.37
CA THR A 94 9.36 13.87 -14.66
C THR A 94 10.23 14.67 -13.69
N LYS A 95 11.30 14.11 -13.11
CA LYS A 95 12.25 14.89 -12.29
C LYS A 95 13.02 15.94 -13.10
N GLY A 96 13.11 15.81 -14.42
CA GLY A 96 13.69 16.82 -15.31
C GLY A 96 12.76 18.00 -15.63
N TRP A 97 11.43 17.87 -15.43
CA TRP A 97 10.44 18.86 -15.87
C TRP A 97 9.45 19.30 -14.77
N ALA A 98 9.11 18.46 -13.80
CA ALA A 98 7.98 18.66 -12.90
C ALA A 98 8.35 19.27 -11.54
N GLY A 99 8.90 20.48 -11.56
CA GLY A 99 8.92 21.39 -10.40
C GLY A 99 7.62 22.18 -10.22
N VAL A 100 6.60 21.99 -11.08
CA VAL A 100 5.42 22.87 -11.11
C VAL A 100 4.18 22.10 -10.68
N GLY A 101 3.64 22.51 -9.53
CA GLY A 101 2.54 21.85 -8.83
C GLY A 101 1.21 21.77 -9.56
N LYS A 102 0.25 21.10 -8.90
CA LYS A 102 -1.14 20.79 -9.28
C LYS A 102 -1.41 19.40 -9.87
N VAL A 103 -1.01 18.33 -9.18
CA VAL A 103 -1.77 17.05 -9.26
C VAL A 103 -1.83 16.37 -7.89
N PHE A 104 -2.40 17.04 -6.89
CA PHE A 104 -3.09 16.30 -5.81
C PHE A 104 -4.52 16.07 -6.29
N GLY A 105 -4.67 15.16 -7.26
CA GLY A 105 -5.95 14.80 -7.88
C GLY A 105 -6.90 14.12 -6.88
N SER A 106 -8.18 14.05 -7.23
CA SER A 106 -9.22 13.41 -6.42
C SER A 106 -8.82 12.01 -5.95
N ASN A 107 -8.19 11.22 -6.82
CA ASN A 107 -7.71 9.86 -6.51
C ASN A 107 -6.65 9.83 -5.41
N ALA A 108 -5.80 10.86 -5.28
CA ALA A 108 -4.82 10.92 -4.22
C ALA A 108 -5.50 11.03 -2.85
N LYS A 109 -6.49 11.93 -2.74
CA LYS A 109 -7.27 12.10 -1.51
C LYS A 109 -8.15 10.87 -1.23
N GLU A 110 -8.69 10.26 -2.27
CA GLU A 110 -9.48 9.03 -2.15
C GLU A 110 -8.63 7.87 -1.64
N CYS A 111 -7.45 7.65 -2.23
CA CYS A 111 -6.51 6.64 -1.77
C CYS A 111 -6.07 6.89 -0.32
N GLU A 112 -5.84 8.14 0.08
CA GLU A 112 -5.54 8.49 1.48
C GLU A 112 -6.70 8.16 2.44
N LYS A 113 -7.96 8.32 2.01
CA LYS A 113 -9.13 7.86 2.77
C LYS A 113 -9.18 6.33 2.83
N LEU A 114 -8.94 5.65 1.72
CA LEU A 114 -8.91 4.18 1.67
C LEU A 114 -7.82 3.62 2.59
N VAL A 115 -6.65 4.26 2.70
CA VAL A 115 -5.61 3.89 3.69
C VAL A 115 -6.15 3.96 5.11
N GLU A 116 -6.88 5.02 5.44
CA GLU A 116 -7.43 5.21 6.79
C GLU A 116 -8.53 4.20 7.10
N VAL A 117 -9.49 4.01 6.18
CA VAL A 117 -10.59 3.05 6.33
C VAL A 117 -10.05 1.63 6.39
N THR A 118 -9.12 1.24 5.52
CA THR A 118 -8.51 -0.10 5.54
C THR A 118 -7.82 -0.36 6.88
N ALA A 119 -7.08 0.63 7.41
CA ALA A 119 -6.46 0.47 8.73
C ALA A 119 -7.50 0.33 9.86
N GLN A 120 -8.63 1.02 9.78
CA GLN A 120 -9.74 0.86 10.73
C GLN A 120 -10.40 -0.52 10.61
N GLU A 121 -10.70 -0.96 9.39
CA GLU A 121 -11.26 -2.28 9.10
C GLU A 121 -10.34 -3.39 9.62
N LEU A 122 -9.02 -3.29 9.39
CA LEU A 122 -8.05 -4.25 9.91
C LEU A 122 -7.99 -4.27 11.44
N ASN A 123 -8.03 -3.11 12.11
CA ASN A 123 -8.07 -3.06 13.58
C ASN A 123 -9.39 -3.66 14.13
N ALA A 124 -10.50 -3.49 13.42
CA ALA A 124 -11.80 -4.03 13.81
C ALA A 124 -11.88 -5.57 13.69
N LEU A 125 -11.03 -6.19 12.87
CA LEU A 125 -10.95 -7.66 12.76
C LEU A 125 -10.35 -8.33 14.01
N GLY A 126 -9.60 -7.59 14.84
CA GLY A 126 -9.04 -8.12 16.09
C GLY A 126 -8.06 -9.28 15.93
N LEU A 127 -7.39 -9.37 14.77
CA LEU A 127 -6.39 -10.40 14.43
C LEU A 127 -5.16 -10.35 15.35
#